data_AF-A0A967K0P4-F1
#
_entry.id   AF-A0A967K0P4-F1
#
_cell.length_a   1.000
_cell.length_b   1.000
_cell.length_c   1.000
_cell.angle_alpha   90.00
_cell.angle_beta   90.00
_cell.angle_gamma   90.00
#
_symmetry.space_group_name_H-M   'P 1'
#
loop_
_entity.id
_entity.type
_entity.pdbx_description
1 polymer ?
#
loop_
_entity_poly.entity_id
_entity_poly.type
_entity_poly.pdbx_seq_one_letter_code
_entity_poly.pdbx_strand_id
1 'polypeptide(L)' 'SMDTCITIRTLLMQGDTVYVQAGAGIVADSDPAREYDETVNKARALDVAIRRAEQGLL' A
#
# COMPACT_ATOMS: atom_id res chain seq x y z
N SER A 1 3.42 13.16 26.46
CA SER A 1 3.94 13.37 25.09
C SER A 1 3.06 12.59 24.12
N MET A 2 2.85 13.07 22.89
CA MET A 2 2.04 12.41 21.85
C MET A 2 2.97 11.88 20.75
N ASP A 3 2.64 10.71 20.17
CA ASP A 3 3.33 10.10 19.03
C ASP A 3 2.28 9.62 18.01
N THR A 4 2.46 9.97 16.74
CA THR A 4 1.51 9.68 15.65
C THR A 4 2.27 9.42 14.35
N CYS A 5 1.63 8.70 13.42
CA CYS A 5 2.18 8.41 12.11
C CYS A 5 1.17 8.71 10.98
N ILE A 6 1.69 8.90 9.78
CA ILE A 6 0.86 9.00 8.57
C ILE A 6 0.35 7.59 8.23
N THR A 7 -0.94 7.46 7.92
CA THR A 7 -1.60 6.17 7.59
C THR A 7 -1.33 5.72 6.14
N ILE A 8 -0.05 5.63 5.77
CA ILE A 8 0.40 5.03 4.50
C ILE A 8 1.00 3.65 4.77
N ARG A 9 1.01 2.79 3.72
CA ARG A 9 1.40 1.38 3.86
C ARG A 9 0.63 0.69 4.99
N THR A 10 -0.66 1.01 5.09
CA THR A 10 -1.58 0.49 6.10
C THR A 10 -2.62 -0.41 5.43
N LEU A 11 -3.03 -1.46 6.13
CA LEU A 11 -4.15 -2.32 5.74
C LEU A 11 -5.38 -1.93 6.56
N LEU A 12 -6.51 -1.72 5.89
CA LEU A 12 -7.81 -1.62 6.56
C LEU A 12 -8.60 -2.90 6.29
N MET A 13 -8.93 -3.65 7.34
CA MET A 13 -9.72 -4.88 7.22
C MET A 13 -11.16 -4.62 7.65
N GLN A 14 -12.11 -5.08 6.83
CA GLN A 14 -13.54 -5.03 7.14
C GLN A 14 -14.16 -6.38 6.77
N GLY A 15 -14.44 -7.19 7.80
CA GLY A 15 -14.77 -8.60 7.60
C GLY A 15 -13.63 -9.31 6.89
N ASP A 16 -13.95 -10.05 5.84
CA ASP A 16 -12.97 -10.81 5.03
C ASP A 16 -12.36 -9.98 3.88
N THR A 17 -12.62 -8.66 3.84
CA THR A 17 -12.08 -7.77 2.81
C THR A 17 -10.96 -6.91 3.37
N VAL A 18 -9.83 -6.88 2.67
CA VAL A 18 -8.71 -5.98 2.97
C VAL A 18 -8.63 -4.88 1.93
N TYR A 19 -8.61 -3.63 2.39
CA TYR A 19 -8.43 -2.44 1.57
C TYR A 19 -7.00 -1.92 1.69
N VAL A 20 -6.40 -1.63 0.53
CA VAL A 20 -5.05 -1.06 0.41
C VAL A 20 -5.14 0.21 -0.43
N GLN A 21 -4.60 1.30 0.09
CA GLN A 21 -4.49 2.55 -0.65
C GLN A 21 -3.01 2.91 -0.87
N ALA A 22 -2.69 3.27 -2.10
CA ALA A 22 -1.40 3.83 -2.49
C ALA A 22 -1.61 5.01 -3.44
N GLY A 23 -0.61 5.88 -3.54
CA GLY A 23 -0.65 7.07 -4.38
C GLY A 23 0.76 7.47 -4.82
N ALA A 24 0.80 8.43 -5.73
CA ALA A 24 2.00 9.02 -6.30
C ALA A 24 1.96 10.54 -6.13
N GLY A 25 3.14 11.16 -6.05
CA GLY A 25 3.27 12.61 -5.99
C GLY A 25 3.40 13.17 -7.40
N ILE A 26 2.34 13.76 -7.94
CA ILE A 26 2.32 14.26 -9.31
C ILE A 26 3.01 15.63 -9.38
N VAL A 27 3.96 15.77 -10.31
CA VAL A 27 4.66 17.01 -10.65
C VAL A 27 4.50 17.33 -12.14
N ALA A 28 5.02 18.47 -12.58
CA ALA A 28 4.77 18.99 -13.95
C ALA A 28 5.28 18.06 -15.07
N ASP A 29 6.33 17.31 -14.78
CA ASP A 29 7.01 16.38 -15.69
C ASP A 29 6.69 14.91 -15.42
N SER A 30 5.72 14.63 -14.54
CA SER A 30 5.29 13.26 -14.25
C SER A 30 4.76 12.56 -15.50
N ASP A 31 5.17 11.30 -15.66
CA ASP A 31 4.65 10.40 -16.69
C ASP A 31 3.54 9.52 -16.09
N PRO A 32 2.29 9.57 -16.59
CA PRO A 32 1.17 8.84 -15.99
C PRO A 32 1.40 7.34 -15.84
N ALA A 33 2.12 6.71 -16.77
CA ALA A 33 2.39 5.26 -16.69
C ALA A 33 3.39 4.94 -15.58
N ARG A 34 4.47 5.75 -15.46
CA ARG A 34 5.47 5.59 -14.39
C ARG A 34 4.87 5.82 -13.00
N GLU A 35 4.02 6.84 -12.85
CA GLU A 35 3.37 7.12 -11.56
C GLU A 35 2.40 6.01 -11.16
N TYR A 36 1.67 5.45 -12.14
CA TYR A 36 0.83 4.28 -11.89
C TYR A 36 1.66 3.09 -11.40
N ASP A 37 2.76 2.77 -12.08
CA ASP A 37 3.66 1.68 -11.67
C ASP A 37 4.22 1.91 -10.26
N GLU A 38 4.54 3.16 -9.90
CA GLU A 38 4.94 3.52 -8.54
C GLU A 38 3.84 3.21 -7.52
N THR A 39 2.57 3.57 -7.79
CA THR A 39 1.47 3.28 -6.88
C THR A 39 1.27 1.77 -6.67
N VAL A 40 1.35 0.98 -7.75
CA VAL A 40 1.27 -0.48 -7.70
C VAL A 40 2.42 -1.05 -6.89
N ASN A 41 3.65 -0.58 -7.11
CA ASN A 41 4.83 -1.03 -6.38
C ASN A 41 4.75 -0.72 -4.88
N LYS A 42 4.23 0.46 -4.49
CA LYS A 42 3.99 0.81 -3.07
C LYS A 42 2.96 -0.11 -2.41
N ALA A 43 1.88 -0.46 -3.12
CA ALA A 43 0.85 -1.37 -2.61
C ALA A 43 1.32 -2.82 -2.56
N ARG A 44 2.19 -3.26 -3.50
CA ARG A 44 2.65 -4.65 -3.63
C ARG A 44 3.30 -5.20 -2.37
N ALA A 45 4.02 -4.38 -1.60
CA ALA A 45 4.63 -4.83 -0.35
C ALA A 45 3.59 -5.38 0.65
N LEU A 46 2.41 -4.77 0.69
CA LEU A 46 1.30 -5.17 1.54
C LEU A 46 0.59 -6.42 1.02
N ASP A 47 0.37 -6.50 -0.29
CA ASP A 47 -0.19 -7.70 -0.94
C ASP A 47 0.69 -8.95 -0.66
N VAL A 48 2.02 -8.81 -0.78
CA VAL A 48 2.95 -9.90 -0.45
C VAL A 48 2.86 -10.28 1.03
N ALA A 49 2.71 -9.30 1.94
CA ALA A 49 2.57 -9.56 3.36
C ALA A 49 1.30 -10.37 3.69
N ILE A 50 0.16 -10.01 3.06
CA ILE A 50 -1.10 -10.74 3.21
C ILE A 50 -0.94 -12.18 2.72
N ARG A 51 -0.44 -12.37 1.49
CA ARG A 51 -0.24 -13.70 0.90
C ARG A 51 0.64 -14.60 1.78
N ARG A 52 1.70 -14.04 2.37
CA ARG A 52 2.57 -14.78 3.29
C ARG A 52 1.85 -15.19 4.58
N ALA A 53 1.04 -14.29 5.13
CA ALA A 53 0.24 -14.57 6.32
C ALA A 53 -0.82 -15.67 6.05
N GLU A 54 -1.48 -15.63 4.88
CA GLU A 54 -2.45 -16.67 4.46
C GLU A 54 -1.80 -18.04 4.25
N GLN A 55 -0.55 -18.09 3.77
CA GLN A 55 0.18 -19.33 3.55
C GLN A 55 0.70 -19.99 4.85
N GLY A 56 0.42 -19.42 6.02
CA GLY A 56 0.82 -19.99 7.31
C GLY A 56 2.34 -20.00 7.54
N LEU A 57 3.09 -19.14 6.84
CA LEU A 57 4.53 -18.96 7.03
C LEU A 57 4.80 -17.98 8.19
N LEU A 58 4.25 -18.31 9.36
CA LEU A 58 4.60 -17.87 10.72
C LEU A 58 4.16 -18.93 11.73
#